data_AF-A0A2H9P6Y0-F1
#
_entry.id   AF-A0A2H9P6Y0-F1
#
_cell.length_a   1.000
_cell.length_b   1.000
_cell.length_c   1.000
_cell.angle_alpha   90.00
_cell.angle_beta   90.00
_cell.angle_gamma   90.00
#
_symmetry.space_group_name_H-M   'P 1'
#
loop_
_entity.id
_entity.type
_entity.pdbx_description
1 polymer ?
#
loop_
_entity_poly.entity_id
_entity_poly.type
_entity_poly.pdbx_seq_one_letter_code
_entity_poly.pdbx_strand_id
1 'polypeptide(L)'
;MKYADYFTLALNSLVHRRTRSLLTIIGIFIGIAAVVGLISIGQGLQSAVAGEFEKMGSDKITIMGGGGGIQGAMTSLIGSQLTKTDVANIEKVRGVKLAGGALLKGGTADYKGEKKTTMVIGMPTDTMQKIFEDMQQVKLAQGRCLKTSDSHKILIGSYFADGMYKKKIGLGSKIKVNDVE
;
A
#
# COMPACT_ATOMS: atom_id res chain seq x y z
N MET A 1 -20.38 64.03 -3.05
CA MET A 1 -20.30 63.07 -1.92
C MET A 1 -19.41 61.92 -2.34
N LYS A 2 -18.37 61.61 -1.56
CA LYS A 2 -17.40 60.57 -1.93
C LYS A 2 -17.89 59.22 -1.40
N TYR A 3 -17.60 58.12 -2.10
CA TYR A 3 -17.96 56.76 -1.66
C TYR A 3 -17.48 56.43 -0.22
N ALA A 4 -16.40 57.08 0.22
CA ALA A 4 -15.90 56.99 1.59
C ALA A 4 -16.91 57.49 2.64
N ASP A 5 -17.71 58.51 2.34
CA ASP A 5 -18.71 59.06 3.26
C ASP A 5 -19.84 58.06 3.49
N TYR A 6 -20.29 57.37 2.44
CA TYR A 6 -21.31 56.32 2.53
C TYR A 6 -20.84 55.12 3.35
N PHE A 7 -19.58 54.71 3.19
CA PHE A 7 -19.01 53.59 3.96
C PHE A 7 -18.92 53.93 5.46
N THR A 8 -18.49 55.15 5.78
CA THR A 8 -18.38 55.65 7.16
C THR A 8 -19.76 55.76 7.81
N LEU A 9 -20.77 56.23 7.07
CA LEU A 9 -22.15 56.32 7.54
C LEU A 9 -22.76 54.93 7.83
N ALA A 10 -22.50 53.95 6.96
CA ALA A 10 -22.97 52.58 7.12
C ALA A 10 -22.34 51.89 8.36
N LEU A 11 -21.03 52.06 8.57
CA LEU A 11 -20.33 51.54 9.74
C LEU A 11 -20.84 52.15 11.05
N ASN A 12 -21.03 53.48 11.10
CA ASN A 12 -21.59 54.14 12.28
C ASN A 12 -23.01 53.63 12.60
N SER A 13 -23.82 53.36 11.56
CA SER A 13 -25.17 52.81 11.72
C SER A 13 -25.16 51.37 12.26
N LEU A 14 -24.21 50.53 11.84
CA LEU A 14 -23.98 49.18 12.38
C LEU A 14 -23.55 49.22 13.86
N VAL A 15 -22.67 50.17 14.23
CA VAL A 15 -22.17 50.33 15.61
C VAL A 15 -23.24 50.88 16.56
N HIS A 16 -24.25 51.60 16.05
CA HIS A 16 -25.35 52.11 16.87
C HIS A 16 -26.32 50.99 17.30
N ARG A 17 -26.46 49.91 16.53
CA ARG A 17 -27.31 48.74 16.83
C ARG A 17 -26.51 47.46 17.04
N ARG A 18 -25.54 47.50 17.97
CA ARG A 18 -24.55 46.44 18.19
C ARG A 18 -25.13 45.03 18.35
N THR A 19 -26.19 44.86 19.14
CA THR A 19 -26.76 43.53 19.42
C THR A 19 -27.37 42.87 18.18
N ARG A 20 -28.17 43.62 17.42
CA ARG A 20 -28.79 43.12 16.18
C ARG A 20 -27.73 42.81 15.12
N SER A 21 -26.78 43.73 14.92
CA SER A 21 -25.72 43.57 13.93
C SER A 21 -24.78 42.42 14.24
N LEU A 22 -24.41 42.22 15.52
CA LEU A 22 -23.60 41.07 15.95
C LEU A 22 -24.33 39.74 15.71
N LEU A 23 -25.61 39.66 16.08
CA LEU A 23 -26.36 38.40 15.93
C LEU A 23 -26.54 37.99 14.46
N THR A 24 -26.75 38.96 13.56
CA THR A 24 -26.81 38.68 12.12
C THR A 24 -25.47 38.25 11.53
N ILE A 25 -24.38 38.86 11.97
CA ILE A 25 -23.02 38.50 11.51
C ILE A 25 -22.66 37.10 11.99
N ILE A 26 -22.93 36.78 13.25
CA ILE A 26 -22.69 35.45 13.83
C ILE A 26 -23.52 34.39 13.10
N GLY A 27 -24.80 34.67 12.80
CA GLY A 27 -25.66 33.73 12.08
C GLY A 27 -25.10 33.38 10.69
N ILE A 28 -24.69 34.39 9.91
CA ILE A 28 -24.08 34.20 8.60
C ILE A 28 -22.75 33.44 8.73
N PHE A 29 -21.92 33.83 9.70
CA PHE A 29 -20.62 33.21 9.92
C PHE A 29 -20.73 31.73 10.28
N ILE A 30 -21.60 31.37 11.24
CA ILE A 30 -21.83 29.98 11.64
C ILE A 30 -22.42 29.19 10.47
N GLY A 31 -23.35 29.77 9.71
CA GLY A 31 -23.94 29.12 8.54
C GLY A 31 -22.88 28.74 7.48
N ILE A 32 -22.02 29.69 7.11
CA ILE A 32 -20.95 29.44 6.14
C ILE A 32 -19.92 28.46 6.71
N ALA A 33 -19.54 28.61 7.98
CA ALA A 33 -18.58 27.72 8.65
C ALA A 33 -19.08 26.27 8.69
N ALA A 34 -20.37 26.05 8.97
CA ALA A 34 -20.97 24.72 9.01
C ALA A 34 -20.97 24.06 7.61
N VAL A 35 -21.34 24.80 6.56
CA VAL A 35 -21.36 24.28 5.19
C VAL A 35 -19.95 23.94 4.71
N VAL A 36 -18.99 24.86 4.88
CA VAL A 36 -17.59 24.63 4.49
C VAL A 36 -16.97 23.49 5.29
N GLY A 37 -17.26 23.42 6.59
CA GLY A 37 -16.80 22.34 7.46
C GLY A 37 -17.30 20.98 7.00
N LEU A 38 -18.61 20.86 6.72
CA LEU A 38 -19.20 19.61 6.23
C LEU A 38 -18.63 19.19 4.88
N ILE A 39 -18.46 20.12 3.93
CA ILE A 39 -17.87 19.83 2.62
C ILE A 39 -16.42 19.36 2.77
N SER A 40 -15.64 20.05 3.61
CA SER A 40 -14.23 19.71 3.84
C SER A 40 -14.07 18.32 4.46
N ILE A 41 -14.92 17.98 5.44
CA ILE A 41 -14.94 16.66 6.05
C ILE A 41 -15.34 15.59 5.02
N GLY A 42 -16.36 15.85 4.20
CA GLY A 42 -16.82 14.92 3.17
C GLY A 42 -15.73 14.61 2.14
N GLN A 43 -15.07 15.66 1.63
CA GLN A 43 -13.96 15.51 0.68
C GLN A 43 -12.73 14.84 1.31
N GLY A 44 -12.42 15.17 2.56
CA GLY A 44 -11.33 14.56 3.31
C GLY A 44 -11.56 13.06 3.52
N LEU A 45 -12.79 12.68 3.90
CA LEU A 45 -13.16 11.28 4.08
C LEU A 45 -13.09 10.52 2.74
N GLN A 46 -13.63 11.09 1.67
CA GLN A 46 -13.57 10.49 0.34
C GLN A 46 -12.12 10.23 -0.09
N SER A 47 -11.23 11.20 0.12
CA SER A 47 -9.81 11.09 -0.22
C SER A 47 -9.10 10.05 0.64
N ALA A 48 -9.41 10.00 1.94
CA ALA A 48 -8.84 9.01 2.85
C ALA A 48 -9.27 7.58 2.46
N VAL A 49 -10.55 7.37 2.19
CA VAL A 49 -11.08 6.08 1.77
C VAL A 49 -10.50 5.67 0.42
N ALA A 50 -10.46 6.57 -0.56
CA ALA A 50 -9.83 6.31 -1.86
C ALA A 50 -8.35 5.93 -1.72
N GLY A 51 -7.60 6.66 -0.90
CA GLY A 51 -6.19 6.37 -0.63
C GLY A 51 -5.97 5.01 0.05
N GLU A 52 -6.88 4.57 0.93
CA GLU A 52 -6.81 3.21 1.48
C GLU A 52 -7.10 2.14 0.41
N PHE A 53 -8.07 2.35 -0.49
CA PHE A 53 -8.30 1.43 -1.60
C PHE A 53 -7.13 1.37 -2.59
N GLU A 54 -6.50 2.50 -2.89
CA GLU A 54 -5.29 2.54 -3.72
C GLU A 54 -4.15 1.73 -3.08
N LYS A 55 -3.94 1.87 -1.76
CA LYS A 55 -2.94 1.07 -1.03
C LYS A 55 -3.25 -0.43 -1.06
N MET A 56 -4.53 -0.81 -1.10
CA MET A 56 -4.93 -2.22 -1.23
C MET A 56 -4.65 -2.79 -2.63
N GLY A 57 -4.29 -1.96 -3.61
CA GLY A 57 -3.96 -2.39 -4.97
C GLY A 57 -5.21 -2.62 -5.81
N SER A 58 -6.09 -1.61 -5.90
CA SER A 58 -7.28 -1.63 -6.77
C SER A 58 -6.96 -1.84 -8.26
N ASP A 59 -5.69 -1.80 -8.64
CA ASP A 59 -5.15 -2.01 -9.98
C ASP A 59 -4.33 -3.30 -10.13
N LYS A 60 -4.30 -4.17 -9.11
CA LYS A 60 -3.49 -5.40 -9.10
C LYS A 60 -4.34 -6.63 -9.36
N ILE A 61 -3.96 -7.40 -10.38
CA ILE A 61 -4.59 -8.67 -10.73
C ILE A 61 -3.58 -9.79 -10.46
N THR A 62 -3.93 -10.70 -9.55
CA THR A 62 -3.12 -11.89 -9.28
C THR A 62 -3.69 -13.06 -10.07
N ILE A 63 -2.88 -13.62 -10.96
CA ILE A 63 -3.23 -14.81 -11.74
C ILE A 63 -2.53 -16.00 -11.08
N MET A 64 -3.32 -16.95 -10.59
CA MET A 64 -2.82 -18.23 -10.09
C MET A 64 -3.26 -19.32 -11.06
N GLY A 65 -2.34 -20.19 -11.46
CA GLY A 65 -2.72 -21.33 -12.28
C GLY A 65 -3.52 -22.32 -11.44
N GLY A 66 -4.68 -22.79 -11.90
CA GLY A 66 -5.55 -23.72 -11.15
C GLY A 66 -6.97 -23.16 -11.08
N GLY A 67 -7.97 -24.02 -10.88
CA GLY A 67 -9.38 -23.58 -10.87
C GLY A 67 -9.64 -22.48 -9.83
N GLY A 68 -10.64 -21.61 -10.00
CA GLY A 68 -10.82 -20.45 -9.11
C GLY A 68 -11.03 -20.78 -7.61
N GLY A 69 -10.60 -19.87 -6.73
CA GLY A 69 -10.80 -19.94 -5.27
C GLY A 69 -9.63 -20.53 -4.48
N ILE A 70 -9.84 -20.81 -3.18
CA ILE A 70 -8.83 -21.41 -2.28
C ILE A 70 -8.35 -22.78 -2.80
N GLN A 71 -9.23 -23.52 -3.47
CA GLN A 71 -8.91 -24.79 -4.15
C GLN A 71 -7.92 -24.59 -5.31
N GLY A 72 -7.93 -23.41 -5.94
CA GLY A 72 -7.00 -22.97 -6.98
C GLY A 72 -5.60 -22.73 -6.50
N ALA A 73 -5.46 -22.02 -5.38
CA ALA A 73 -4.17 -21.76 -4.76
C ALA A 73 -3.46 -23.08 -4.38
N MET A 74 -4.23 -24.08 -3.92
CA MET A 74 -3.70 -25.42 -3.60
C MET A 74 -3.39 -26.26 -4.86
N THR A 75 -4.18 -26.15 -5.93
CA THR A 75 -3.93 -26.87 -7.20
C THR A 75 -2.83 -26.26 -8.05
N SER A 76 -2.57 -24.96 -7.89
CA SER A 76 -1.40 -24.25 -8.46
C SER A 76 -0.08 -24.87 -8.04
N LEU A 77 -0.03 -25.42 -6.83
CA LEU A 77 1.15 -26.11 -6.30
C LEU A 77 1.36 -27.50 -6.94
N ILE A 78 0.38 -28.03 -7.69
CA ILE A 78 0.31 -29.44 -8.08
C ILE A 78 0.32 -29.65 -9.61
N GLY A 79 -0.01 -28.67 -10.46
CA GLY A 79 0.08 -28.93 -11.91
C GLY A 79 -0.28 -27.83 -12.92
N SER A 80 -0.82 -26.70 -12.51
CA SER A 80 -1.18 -25.61 -13.43
C SER A 80 -0.03 -24.62 -13.56
N GLN A 81 0.86 -24.90 -14.50
CA GLN A 81 2.08 -24.10 -14.70
C GLN A 81 1.81 -22.89 -15.59
N LEU A 82 1.92 -21.69 -15.01
CA LEU A 82 2.12 -20.46 -15.76
C LEU A 82 3.56 -20.43 -16.28
N THR A 83 3.74 -20.07 -17.53
CA THR A 83 5.05 -20.01 -18.19
C THR A 83 5.56 -18.58 -18.29
N LYS A 84 6.87 -18.41 -18.52
CA LYS A 84 7.46 -17.09 -18.79
C LYS A 84 6.85 -16.42 -20.02
N THR A 85 6.41 -17.21 -21.01
CA THR A 85 5.76 -16.71 -22.22
C THR A 85 4.42 -16.04 -21.89
N ASP A 86 3.67 -16.57 -20.92
CA ASP A 86 2.40 -15.98 -20.50
C ASP A 86 2.60 -14.58 -19.91
N VAL A 87 3.63 -14.41 -19.08
CA VAL A 87 4.01 -13.10 -18.54
C VAL A 87 4.35 -12.12 -19.65
N ALA A 88 5.17 -12.55 -20.63
CA ALA A 88 5.56 -11.71 -21.76
C ALA A 88 4.39 -11.34 -22.69
N ASN A 89 3.37 -12.21 -22.79
CA ASN A 89 2.15 -11.91 -23.53
C ASN A 89 1.26 -10.91 -22.79
N ILE A 90 1.12 -11.06 -21.47
CA ILE A 90 0.35 -10.15 -20.61
C ILE A 90 0.98 -8.74 -20.60
N GLU A 91 2.31 -8.66 -20.54
CA GLU A 91 3.03 -7.38 -20.57
C GLU A 91 2.76 -6.56 -21.85
N LYS A 92 2.43 -7.22 -22.97
CA LYS A 92 2.11 -6.57 -24.24
C LYS A 92 0.66 -6.07 -24.33
N VAL A 93 -0.21 -6.46 -23.38
CA VAL A 93 -1.62 -6.06 -23.41
C VAL A 93 -1.74 -4.58 -23.06
N ARG A 94 -2.49 -3.84 -23.88
CA ARG A 94 -2.74 -2.41 -23.67
C ARG A 94 -3.44 -2.19 -22.33
N GLY A 95 -2.84 -1.37 -21.46
CA GLY A 95 -3.34 -1.08 -20.11
C GLY A 95 -2.59 -1.80 -19.00
N VAL A 96 -1.74 -2.79 -19.32
CA VAL A 96 -0.85 -3.42 -18.36
C VAL A 96 0.43 -2.59 -18.24
N LYS A 97 0.67 -2.02 -17.06
CA LYS A 97 1.89 -1.24 -16.76
C LYS A 97 3.06 -2.14 -16.37
N LEU A 98 2.79 -3.24 -15.67
CA LEU A 98 3.79 -4.17 -15.16
C LEU A 98 3.17 -5.57 -15.08
N ALA A 99 3.90 -6.57 -15.58
CA ALA A 99 3.58 -7.98 -15.37
C ALA A 99 4.81 -8.68 -14.77
N GLY A 100 4.57 -9.58 -13.82
CA GLY A 100 5.64 -10.28 -13.11
C GLY A 100 5.24 -11.70 -12.79
N GLY A 101 6.14 -12.66 -13.04
CA GLY A 101 5.97 -14.03 -12.60
C GLY A 101 6.49 -14.21 -11.18
N ALA A 102 5.72 -14.88 -10.33
CA ALA A 102 6.16 -15.36 -9.03
C ALA A 102 6.08 -16.89 -8.97
N LEU A 103 7.13 -17.51 -8.48
CA LEU A 103 7.19 -18.94 -8.18
C LEU A 103 6.98 -19.13 -6.69
N LEU A 104 5.93 -19.86 -6.33
CA LEU A 104 5.67 -20.23 -4.95
C LEU A 104 6.04 -21.69 -4.76
N LYS A 105 6.94 -21.97 -3.81
CA LYS A 105 7.33 -23.34 -3.46
C LYS A 105 7.32 -23.51 -1.95
N GLY A 106 6.68 -24.56 -1.48
CA GLY A 106 6.81 -24.99 -0.08
C GLY A 106 8.23 -25.48 0.20
N GLY A 107 8.78 -25.12 1.35
CA GLY A 107 10.09 -25.58 1.77
C GLY A 107 10.26 -25.63 3.28
N THR A 108 11.25 -26.38 3.72
CA THR A 108 11.66 -26.41 5.12
C THR A 108 12.87 -25.48 5.28
N ALA A 109 12.73 -24.47 6.12
CA ALA A 109 13.83 -23.62 6.56
C ALA A 109 14.39 -24.16 7.88
N ASP A 110 15.70 -24.37 7.93
CA ASP A 110 16.45 -24.78 9.12
C ASP A 110 17.34 -23.62 9.58
N TYR A 111 17.10 -23.17 10.81
CA TYR A 111 17.94 -22.20 11.47
C TYR A 111 18.36 -22.73 12.84
N LYS A 112 19.67 -22.95 13.01
CA LYS A 112 20.26 -23.43 14.27
C LYS A 112 19.62 -24.72 14.81
N GLY A 113 19.22 -25.64 13.91
CA GLY A 113 18.63 -26.93 14.28
C GLY A 113 17.13 -26.88 14.54
N GLU A 114 16.50 -25.72 14.41
CA GLU A 114 15.04 -25.58 14.43
C GLU A 114 14.52 -25.55 12.99
N LYS A 115 13.70 -26.53 12.62
CA LYS A 115 13.10 -26.65 11.28
C LYS A 115 11.69 -26.08 11.27
N LYS A 116 11.38 -25.24 10.29
CA LYS A 116 10.06 -24.66 10.09
C LYS A 116 9.65 -24.76 8.63
N THR A 117 8.42 -25.18 8.40
CA THR A 117 7.84 -25.15 7.05
C THR A 117 7.43 -23.74 6.72
N THR A 118 7.91 -23.23 5.59
CA THR A 118 7.59 -21.89 5.08
C THR A 118 7.37 -21.95 3.57
N MET A 119 6.73 -20.91 3.05
CA MET A 119 6.67 -20.70 1.60
C MET A 119 7.86 -19.85 1.19
N VAL A 120 8.49 -20.25 0.08
CA VAL A 120 9.54 -19.49 -0.59
C VAL A 120 8.91 -18.90 -1.84
N ILE A 121 9.01 -17.58 -1.97
CA ILE A 121 8.52 -16.84 -3.13
C ILE A 121 9.74 -16.40 -3.94
N GLY A 122 9.88 -16.92 -5.15
CA GLY A 122 10.92 -16.55 -6.11
C GLY A 122 10.34 -15.62 -7.17
N MET A 123 10.96 -14.49 -7.41
CA MET A 123 10.53 -13.54 -8.45
C MET A 123 11.73 -12.78 -9.04
N PRO A 124 11.65 -12.32 -10.30
CA PRO A 124 12.67 -11.48 -10.89
C PRO A 124 12.91 -10.22 -10.06
N THR A 125 14.18 -9.86 -9.87
CA THR A 125 14.58 -8.84 -8.91
C THR A 125 14.14 -7.43 -9.31
N ASP A 126 14.15 -7.15 -10.61
CA ASP A 126 13.65 -5.92 -11.23
C ASP A 126 12.14 -5.77 -11.05
N THR A 127 11.38 -6.85 -11.23
CA THR A 127 9.93 -6.85 -10.98
C THR A 127 9.64 -6.70 -9.49
N MET A 128 10.37 -7.41 -8.62
CA MET A 128 10.22 -7.32 -7.16
C MET A 128 10.38 -5.89 -6.67
N GLN A 129 11.44 -5.22 -7.11
CA GLN A 129 11.72 -3.86 -6.68
C GLN A 129 10.59 -2.91 -7.08
N LYS A 130 10.16 -2.96 -8.35
CA LYS A 130 9.05 -2.12 -8.85
C LYS A 130 7.74 -2.39 -8.09
N ILE A 131 7.44 -3.66 -7.81
CA ILE A 131 6.24 -4.04 -7.06
C ILE A 131 6.33 -3.54 -5.61
N PHE A 132 7.49 -3.65 -4.96
CA PHE A 132 7.65 -3.21 -3.57
C PHE A 132 7.59 -1.68 -3.45
N GLU A 133 8.17 -0.95 -4.42
CA GLU A 133 8.06 0.50 -4.51
C GLU A 133 6.60 0.94 -4.69
N ASP A 134 5.85 0.23 -5.54
CA ASP A 134 4.43 0.50 -5.79
C ASP A 134 3.52 0.11 -4.62
N MET A 135 3.85 -0.95 -3.89
CA MET A 135 3.01 -1.44 -2.79
C MET A 135 2.95 -0.53 -1.57
N GLN A 136 3.84 0.47 -1.41
CA GLN A 136 3.97 1.46 -0.32
C GLN A 136 3.96 0.96 1.15
N GLN A 137 3.34 -0.18 1.44
CA GLN A 137 3.16 -0.83 2.73
C GLN A 137 4.36 -1.72 3.09
N VAL A 138 5.09 -2.23 2.09
CA VAL A 138 6.29 -3.04 2.32
C VAL A 138 7.50 -2.12 2.40
N LYS A 139 7.85 -1.71 3.64
CA LYS A 139 9.08 -0.97 3.91
C LYS A 139 10.18 -1.92 4.33
N LEU A 140 11.38 -1.69 3.79
CA LEU A 140 12.55 -2.43 4.20
C LEU A 140 12.98 -1.98 5.61
N ALA A 141 12.84 -2.87 6.59
CA ALA A 141 13.18 -2.57 7.98
C ALA A 141 14.70 -2.54 8.21
N GLN A 142 15.43 -3.49 7.61
CA GLN A 142 16.88 -3.63 7.73
C GLN A 142 17.48 -4.20 6.44
N GLY A 143 18.70 -3.78 6.10
CA GLY A 143 19.46 -4.32 4.97
C GLY A 143 19.22 -3.57 3.65
N ARG A 144 19.18 -4.33 2.55
CA ARG A 144 18.89 -3.81 1.19
C ARG A 144 18.01 -4.78 0.41
N CYS A 145 17.28 -4.27 -0.58
CA CYS A 145 16.62 -5.12 -1.57
C CYS A 145 17.65 -5.97 -2.33
N LEU A 146 17.17 -7.12 -2.81
CA LEU A 146 17.95 -8.01 -3.67
C LEU A 146 18.33 -7.25 -4.96
N LYS A 147 19.50 -7.56 -5.52
CA LYS A 147 19.95 -7.10 -6.83
C LYS A 147 20.12 -8.29 -7.76
N THR A 148 20.06 -8.07 -9.07
CA THR A 148 20.22 -9.14 -10.07
C THR A 148 21.58 -9.86 -9.98
N SER A 149 22.60 -9.21 -9.41
CA SER A 149 23.93 -9.81 -9.17
C SER A 149 24.03 -10.61 -7.86
N ASP A 150 22.98 -10.64 -7.04
CA ASP A 150 22.99 -11.40 -5.80
C ASP A 150 22.68 -12.88 -6.05
N SER A 151 23.51 -13.74 -5.48
CA SER A 151 23.31 -15.19 -5.46
C SER A 151 23.14 -15.68 -4.03
N HIS A 152 22.22 -16.62 -3.80
CA HIS A 152 21.94 -17.21 -2.48
C HIS A 152 21.63 -16.17 -1.38
N LYS A 153 20.95 -15.08 -1.76
CA LYS A 153 20.45 -14.08 -0.80
C LYS A 153 18.95 -14.10 -0.78
N ILE A 154 18.39 -14.00 0.41
CA ILE A 154 16.95 -14.02 0.64
C ILE A 154 16.53 -12.77 1.39
N LEU A 155 15.30 -12.34 1.15
CA LEU A 155 14.63 -11.31 1.94
C LEU A 155 13.56 -12.01 2.78
N ILE A 156 13.56 -11.73 4.08
CA ILE A 156 12.66 -12.38 5.04
C ILE A 156 11.69 -11.35 5.63
N GLY A 157 10.46 -11.80 5.88
CA GLY A 157 9.47 -10.99 6.60
C GLY A 157 9.81 -10.84 8.08
N SER A 158 9.32 -9.77 8.71
CA SER A 158 9.55 -9.48 10.13
C SER A 158 9.10 -10.63 11.04
N TYR A 159 7.95 -11.24 10.75
CA TYR A 159 7.45 -12.41 11.50
C TYR A 159 8.40 -13.61 11.43
N PHE A 160 9.01 -13.84 10.27
CA PHE A 160 9.98 -14.93 10.10
C PHE A 160 11.28 -14.64 10.87
N ALA A 161 11.72 -13.38 10.90
CA ALA A 161 12.93 -12.97 11.59
C ALA A 161 12.82 -13.02 13.13
N ASP A 162 11.69 -12.57 13.68
CA ASP A 162 11.52 -12.31 15.12
C ASP A 162 10.58 -13.28 15.83
N GLY A 163 9.63 -13.90 15.12
CA GLY A 163 8.55 -14.67 15.74
C GLY A 163 8.58 -16.18 15.49
N MET A 164 9.30 -16.64 14.46
CA MET A 164 9.22 -18.04 14.03
C MET A 164 10.22 -18.97 14.73
N TYR A 165 11.33 -18.42 15.22
CA TYR A 165 12.43 -19.17 15.84
C TYR A 165 12.71 -18.67 17.25
N LYS A 166 13.28 -19.54 18.09
CA LYS A 166 13.67 -19.17 19.48
C LYS A 166 14.74 -18.07 19.54
N LYS A 167 15.58 -17.96 18.51
CA LYS A 167 16.58 -16.90 18.38
C LYS A 167 16.27 -16.04 17.16
N LYS A 168 16.31 -14.73 17.36
CA LYS A 168 16.14 -13.74 16.30
C LYS A 168 17.15 -13.95 15.16
N ILE A 169 16.64 -13.87 13.94
CA ILE A 169 17.47 -13.92 12.72
C ILE A 169 17.92 -12.49 12.40
N GLY A 170 19.22 -12.25 12.48
CA GLY A 170 19.83 -10.97 12.11
C GLY A 170 20.31 -10.94 10.66
N LEU A 171 20.60 -9.75 10.16
CA LEU A 171 21.25 -9.55 8.85
C LEU A 171 22.53 -10.39 8.73
N GLY A 172 22.70 -11.05 7.57
CA GLY A 172 23.87 -11.89 7.28
C GLY A 172 23.84 -13.28 7.92
N SER A 173 22.78 -13.62 8.66
CA SER A 173 22.58 -14.99 9.16
C SER A 173 22.37 -15.96 7.98
N LYS A 174 22.95 -17.15 8.10
CA LYS A 174 22.74 -18.25 7.16
C LYS A 174 21.56 -19.13 7.59
N ILE A 175 20.76 -19.54 6.62
CA ILE A 175 19.57 -20.36 6.82
C ILE A 175 19.55 -21.40 5.72
N LYS A 176 19.36 -22.67 6.07
CA LYS A 176 19.23 -23.71 5.05
C LYS A 176 17.78 -23.84 4.63
N VAL A 177 17.50 -23.75 3.34
CA VAL A 177 16.16 -23.89 2.77
C VAL A 177 16.18 -25.05 1.78
N ASN A 178 15.45 -26.13 2.07
CA ASN A 178 15.44 -27.35 1.25
C ASN A 178 16.86 -27.83 0.88
N ASP A 179 17.72 -27.95 1.89
CA ASP A 179 19.11 -28.42 1.80
C ASP A 179 20.10 -27.50 1.04
N VAL A 180 19.67 -26.29 0.68
CA VAL A 180 20.53 -25.22 0.12
C VAL A 180 20.80 -24.16 1.19
N GLU A 181 22.07 -23.77 1.38
CA GLU A 181 22.53 -22.78 2.39
C GLU A 181 22.57 -21.33 1.86
#